data_AF-A0A7V8WF72-F1
#
_entry.id   AF-A0A7V8WF72-F1
#
_cell.length_a   1.000
_cell.length_b   1.000
_cell.length_c   1.000
_cell.angle_alpha   90.00
_cell.angle_beta   90.00
_cell.angle_gamma   90.00
#
_symmetry.space_group_name_H-M   'P 1'
#
loop_
_entity.id
_entity.type
_entity.pdbx_description
1 polymer ?
#
loop_
_entity_poly.entity_id
_entity_poly.type
_entity_poly.pdbx_seq_one_letter_code
_entity_poly.pdbx_strand_id
1 'polypeptide(L)'
;VRFHFAELIASAPWRAGQVALIGVNPAALSVWQLFLLVCVLFHHSNVEIPVRFERWISRIIVTPRMHGIHHSRALDEMNSNWSTGLTIWDRLHGTLKLTSRSNRSQLATQASMAAAT
;
A
#
# COMPACT_ATOMS: atom_id res chain seq x y z
N VAL A 1 -4.91 11.37 -5.71
CA VAL A 1 -5.59 12.36 -4.84
C VAL A 1 -5.50 13.73 -5.50
N ARG A 2 -6.61 14.48 -5.55
CA ARG A 2 -6.59 15.89 -5.98
C ARG A 2 -6.70 16.72 -4.70
N PHE A 3 -5.75 17.62 -4.46
CA PHE A 3 -5.79 18.55 -3.34
C PHE A 3 -5.99 19.96 -3.87
N HIS A 4 -6.92 20.69 -3.28
CA HIS A 4 -7.10 22.11 -3.58
C HIS A 4 -6.26 22.96 -2.64
N PHE A 5 -5.83 24.14 -3.09
CA PHE A 5 -4.96 25.03 -2.31
C PHE A 5 -5.55 25.37 -0.93
N ALA A 6 -6.84 25.71 -0.89
CA ALA A 6 -7.55 26.01 0.37
C ALA A 6 -7.62 24.79 1.31
N GLU A 7 -7.79 23.58 0.76
CA GLU A 7 -7.81 22.35 1.54
C GLU A 7 -6.44 22.07 2.17
N LEU A 8 -5.35 22.38 1.47
CA LEU A 8 -4.00 22.27 2.04
C LEU A 8 -3.80 23.25 3.21
N ILE A 9 -4.18 24.52 3.02
CA ILE A 9 -4.07 25.55 4.07
C ILE A 9 -4.91 25.20 5.29
N ALA A 10 -6.10 24.62 5.12
CA ALA A 10 -6.95 24.22 6.24
C ALA A 10 -6.45 22.94 6.92
N SER A 11 -6.03 21.93 6.15
CA SER A 11 -5.71 20.61 6.68
C SER A 11 -4.35 20.54 7.40
N ALA A 12 -3.38 21.38 7.02
CA ALA A 12 -2.07 21.42 7.66
C ALA A 12 -2.12 21.85 9.14
N PRO A 13 -2.69 23.03 9.50
CA PRO A 13 -2.81 23.43 10.90
C PRO A 13 -3.75 22.51 11.69
N TRP A 14 -4.79 21.96 11.06
CA TRP A 14 -5.66 20.97 11.70
C TRP A 14 -4.88 19.73 12.17
N ARG A 15 -4.06 19.14 11.29
CA ARG A 15 -3.20 17.99 11.64
C ARG A 15 -2.14 18.37 12.68
N ALA A 16 -1.53 19.54 12.55
CA ALA A 16 -0.56 20.04 13.52
C ALA A 16 -1.19 20.22 14.92
N GLY A 17 -2.41 20.75 14.99
CA GLY A 17 -3.17 20.91 16.22
C GLY A 17 -3.48 19.58 16.91
N GLN A 18 -3.86 18.55 16.15
CA GLN A 18 -4.06 17.20 16.68
C GLN A 18 -2.79 16.62 17.30
N VAL A 19 -1.66 16.74 16.59
CA VAL A 19 -0.35 16.28 17.09
C VAL A 19 0.05 17.01 18.37
N ALA A 20 -0.13 18.34 18.40
CA ALA A 20 0.18 19.16 19.57
C ALA A 20 -0.72 18.81 20.77
N LEU A 21 -2.02 18.61 20.54
CA LEU A 21 -2.99 18.25 21.57
C LEU A 21 -2.71 16.88 22.20
N ILE A 22 -2.35 15.89 21.38
CA ILE A 22 -1.98 14.55 21.85
C ILE A 22 -0.62 14.56 22.57
N GLY A 23 0.22 15.56 22.30
CA GLY A 23 1.56 15.68 22.90
C GLY A 23 2.55 14.66 22.34
N VAL A 24 2.44 14.33 21.05
CA VAL A 24 3.32 13.35 20.40
C VAL A 24 4.78 13.81 20.46
N ASN A 25 5.68 12.93 20.91
CA ASN A 25 7.11 13.19 20.91
C ASN A 25 7.61 13.48 19.47
N PRO A 26 8.36 14.58 19.23
CA PRO A 26 8.81 14.94 17.88
C PRO A 26 9.63 13.85 17.18
N ALA A 27 10.52 13.16 17.90
CA ALA A 27 11.32 12.09 17.32
C ALA A 27 10.46 10.88 16.92
N ALA A 28 9.46 10.52 17.74
CA ALA A 28 8.51 9.45 17.40
C ALA A 28 7.69 9.80 16.16
N LEU A 29 7.23 11.06 16.04
CA LEU A 29 6.54 11.56 14.85
C LEU A 29 7.44 11.46 13.61
N SER A 30 8.71 11.88 13.71
CA SER A 30 9.66 11.81 12.58
C SER A 30 9.92 10.36 12.15
N VAL A 31 10.08 9.43 13.08
CA VAL A 31 10.25 8.00 12.76
C VAL A 31 9.00 7.46 12.05
N TRP A 32 7.81 7.80 12.54
CA TRP A 32 6.55 7.41 11.91
C TRP A 32 6.42 7.97 10.49
N GLN A 33 6.74 9.25 10.29
CA GLN A 33 6.70 9.90 8.97
C GLN A 33 7.69 9.27 8.01
N LEU A 34 8.91 8.97 8.46
CA LEU A 34 9.92 8.29 7.64
C LEU A 34 9.46 6.88 7.26
N PHE A 35 8.91 6.13 8.22
CA PHE A 35 8.35 4.81 7.97
C PHE A 35 7.24 4.87 6.90
N LEU A 36 6.28 5.79 7.05
CA LEU A 36 5.22 5.99 6.06
C LEU A 36 5.78 6.38 4.69
N LEU A 37 6.73 7.30 4.64
CA LEU A 37 7.38 7.71 3.39
C LEU A 37 8.01 6.52 2.67
N VAL A 38 8.80 5.70 3.39
CA VAL A 38 9.41 4.49 2.83
C VAL A 38 8.34 3.51 2.34
N CYS A 39 7.27 3.31 3.10
CA CYS A 39 6.17 2.43 2.70
C CYS A 39 5.50 2.91 1.40
N VAL A 40 5.21 4.21 1.29
CA VAL A 40 4.61 4.84 0.10
C VAL A 40 5.53 4.69 -1.11
N LEU A 41 6.81 5.01 -0.96
CA LEU A 41 7.80 4.84 -2.02
C LEU A 41 7.90 3.37 -2.47
N PHE A 42 7.90 2.43 -1.52
CA PHE A 42 7.98 1.01 -1.82
C PHE A 42 6.77 0.53 -2.62
N HIS A 43 5.54 0.73 -2.14
CA HIS A 43 4.36 0.17 -2.80
C HIS A 43 3.92 0.92 -4.08
N HIS A 44 4.44 2.12 -4.34
CA HIS A 44 4.29 2.83 -5.62
C HIS A 44 5.48 2.65 -6.58
N SER A 45 6.49 1.86 -6.18
CA SER A 45 7.62 1.56 -7.08
C SER A 45 7.23 0.57 -8.17
N ASN A 46 8.05 0.49 -9.22
CA ASN A 46 7.96 -0.54 -10.25
C ASN A 46 8.87 -1.75 -9.93
N VAL A 47 9.22 -1.96 -8.65
CA VAL A 47 10.06 -3.09 -8.23
C VAL A 47 9.30 -4.40 -8.44
N GLU A 48 9.83 -5.28 -9.29
CA GLU A 48 9.29 -6.62 -9.47
C GLU A 48 9.80 -7.55 -8.36
N ILE A 49 8.86 -8.14 -7.62
CA ILE A 49 9.16 -9.11 -6.55
C ILE A 49 8.81 -10.52 -7.05
N PRO A 50 9.71 -11.51 -6.90
CA PRO A 50 9.41 -12.90 -7.22
C PRO A 50 8.15 -13.38 -6.50
N VAL A 51 7.22 -14.01 -7.23
CA VAL A 51 5.89 -14.40 -6.73
C VAL A 51 5.94 -15.17 -5.42
N ARG A 52 6.86 -16.13 -5.32
CA ARG A 52 7.00 -16.97 -4.12
C ARG A 52 7.34 -16.12 -2.90
N PHE A 53 8.28 -15.18 -3.06
CA PHE A 53 8.68 -14.28 -1.99
C PHE A 53 7.57 -13.27 -1.66
N GLU A 54 6.91 -12.73 -2.68
CA GLU A 54 5.83 -11.76 -2.48
C GLU A 54 4.65 -12.35 -1.68
N ARG A 55 4.33 -13.64 -1.87
CA ARG A 55 3.29 -14.33 -1.08
C ARG A 55 3.60 -14.35 0.42
N TRP A 56 4.88 -14.40 0.82
CA TRP A 56 5.26 -14.36 2.23
C TRP A 56 5.21 -12.93 2.75
N ILE A 57 5.82 -11.99 2.03
CA ILE A 57 5.97 -10.62 2.50
C ILE A 57 4.62 -9.86 2.55
N SER A 58 3.69 -10.18 1.63
CA SER A 58 2.30 -9.65 1.61
C SER A 58 1.46 -10.08 2.82
N ARG A 59 1.97 -10.99 3.66
CA ARG A 59 1.34 -11.27 4.96
C ARG A 59 1.56 -10.17 6.00
N ILE A 60 2.58 -9.34 5.80
CA ILE A 60 3.01 -8.33 6.77
C ILE A 60 2.94 -6.93 6.15
N ILE A 61 3.49 -6.75 4.96
CA ILE A 61 3.60 -5.43 4.32
C ILE A 61 2.93 -5.36 2.94
N VAL A 62 2.48 -4.16 2.59
CA VAL A 62 1.87 -3.87 1.28
C VAL A 62 2.97 -3.84 0.22
N THR A 63 2.82 -4.67 -0.83
CA THR A 63 3.78 -4.77 -1.93
C THR A 63 3.35 -3.95 -3.15
N PRO A 64 4.27 -3.65 -4.09
CA PRO A 64 3.93 -2.95 -5.33
C PRO A 64 2.78 -3.59 -6.10
N ARG A 65 2.84 -4.91 -6.30
CA ARG A 65 1.81 -5.64 -7.04
C ARG A 65 0.49 -5.73 -6.26
N MET A 66 0.50 -5.81 -4.93
CA MET A 66 -0.71 -5.74 -4.10
C MET A 66 -1.37 -4.36 -4.20
N HIS A 67 -0.59 -3.29 -4.01
CA HIS A 67 -1.10 -1.93 -4.09
C HIS A 67 -1.56 -1.56 -5.51
N GLY A 68 -0.92 -2.09 -6.55
CA GLY A 68 -1.36 -1.93 -7.93
C GLY A 68 -2.80 -2.41 -8.18
N ILE A 69 -3.33 -3.36 -7.40
CA ILE A 69 -4.73 -3.81 -7.49
C ILE A 69 -5.69 -2.67 -7.08
N HIS A 70 -5.35 -1.89 -6.05
CA HIS A 70 -6.11 -0.71 -5.64
C HIS A 70 -6.18 0.36 -6.75
N HIS A 71 -5.18 0.43 -7.63
CA HIS A 71 -5.18 1.34 -8.78
C HIS A 71 -5.84 0.76 -10.04
N SER A 72 -6.42 -0.43 -9.96
CA SER A 72 -7.18 -1.02 -11.07
C SER A 72 -8.37 -0.13 -11.45
N ARG A 73 -8.78 -0.22 -12.72
CA ARG A 73 -10.03 0.39 -13.20
C ARG A 73 -11.27 -0.40 -12.82
N ALA A 74 -11.12 -1.66 -12.44
CA ALA A 74 -12.25 -2.49 -12.01
C ALA A 74 -12.66 -2.09 -10.58
N LEU A 75 -13.93 -1.72 -10.39
CA LEU A 75 -14.45 -1.22 -9.11
C LEU A 75 -14.19 -2.18 -7.94
N ASP A 76 -14.28 -3.50 -8.17
CA ASP A 76 -14.06 -4.51 -7.13
C ASP A 76 -12.58 -4.64 -6.74
N GLU A 77 -11.66 -4.31 -7.65
CA GLU A 77 -10.21 -4.30 -7.39
C GLU A 77 -9.78 -2.96 -6.78
N MET A 78 -10.32 -1.85 -7.28
CA MET A 78 -10.07 -0.51 -6.75
C MET A 78 -10.51 -0.39 -5.28
N ASN A 79 -11.66 -0.96 -4.93
CA ASN A 79 -12.19 -0.95 -3.56
C ASN A 79 -11.56 -2.05 -2.67
N SER A 80 -10.25 -2.27 -2.79
CA SER A 80 -9.48 -3.22 -2.00
C SER A 80 -8.09 -2.65 -1.67
N ASN A 81 -7.37 -3.26 -0.72
CA ASN A 81 -6.00 -2.92 -0.35
C ASN A 81 -5.78 -1.44 0.02
N TRP A 82 -6.51 -0.95 1.03
CA TRP A 82 -6.48 0.45 1.47
C TRP A 82 -5.28 0.78 2.38
N SER A 83 -4.58 -0.24 2.89
CA SER A 83 -3.43 -0.02 3.76
C SER A 83 -2.29 0.73 3.09
N THR A 84 -1.61 1.57 3.87
CA THR A 84 -0.23 1.98 3.61
C THR A 84 0.68 1.30 4.64
N GLY A 85 1.65 0.53 4.16
CA GLY A 85 2.65 -0.13 5.01
C GLY A 85 2.23 -1.53 5.44
N LEU A 86 1.33 -1.68 6.41
CA LEU A 86 0.99 -2.99 7.01
C LEU A 86 -0.32 -3.59 6.49
N THR A 87 -0.32 -4.87 6.11
CA THR A 87 -1.52 -5.55 5.58
C THR A 87 -2.52 -5.97 6.65
N ILE A 88 -2.18 -5.83 7.93
CA ILE A 88 -3.08 -6.17 9.05
C ILE A 88 -4.39 -5.40 8.98
N TRP A 89 -4.39 -4.14 8.54
CA TRP A 89 -5.61 -3.34 8.44
C TRP A 89 -6.53 -3.86 7.33
N ASP A 90 -5.98 -4.22 6.17
CA ASP A 90 -6.76 -4.86 5.11
C ASP A 90 -7.31 -6.22 5.52
N ARG A 91 -6.58 -6.99 6.34
CA ARG A 91 -7.08 -8.25 6.91
C ARG A 91 -8.22 -8.01 7.89
N LEU A 92 -8.06 -7.03 8.78
CA LEU A 92 -9.04 -6.68 9.80
C LEU A 92 -10.37 -6.23 9.18
N HIS A 93 -10.30 -5.47 8.08
CA HIS A 93 -11.48 -4.93 7.40
C HIS A 93 -11.95 -5.76 6.21
N GLY A 94 -11.32 -6.91 5.94
CA GLY A 94 -11.71 -7.80 4.84
C GLY A 94 -11.46 -7.24 3.43
N THR A 95 -10.56 -6.27 3.29
CA THR A 95 -10.23 -5.60 2.01
C THR A 95 -8.98 -6.16 1.33
N LEU A 96 -8.35 -7.19 1.90
CA LEU A 96 -7.15 -7.82 1.31
C LEU A 96 -7.47 -8.58 0.02
N LYS A 97 -6.87 -8.17 -1.10
CA LYS A 97 -6.93 -8.86 -2.40
C LYS A 97 -5.51 -9.03 -2.96
N LEU A 98 -5.09 -10.26 -3.27
CA LEU A 98 -3.73 -10.57 -3.76
C LEU A 98 -3.68 -10.96 -5.25
N THR A 99 -4.84 -11.08 -5.89
CA THR A 99 -4.95 -11.44 -7.31
C THR A 99 -5.91 -10.49 -8.00
N SER A 100 -5.44 -9.86 -9.08
CA SER A 100 -6.28 -9.15 -10.04
C SER A 100 -6.45 -9.98 -11.32
N ARG A 101 -7.37 -9.56 -12.18
CA ARG A 101 -7.52 -10.12 -13.53
C ARG A 101 -6.24 -9.99 -14.35
N SER A 102 -5.52 -8.86 -14.26
CA SER A 102 -4.25 -8.62 -14.97
C SER A 102 -3.12 -9.52 -14.48
N ASN A 103 -3.04 -9.78 -13.17
CA ASN A 103 -1.92 -10.52 -12.59
C ASN A 103 -2.14 -12.03 -12.68
N ARG A 104 -3.39 -12.48 -12.80
CA ARG A 104 -3.71 -13.90 -12.97
C ARG A 104 -3.10 -14.49 -14.26
N SER A 105 -3.10 -13.74 -15.36
CA SER A 105 -2.48 -14.17 -16.62
C SER A 105 -0.94 -14.24 -16.51
N GLN A 106 -0.31 -13.23 -15.89
CA GLN A 106 1.14 -13.24 -15.65
C GLN A 106 1.60 -14.38 -14.74
N LEU A 107 0.83 -14.68 -13.69
CA LEU A 107 1.10 -15.79 -12.78
C LEU A 107 1.02 -17.15 -13.49
N ALA A 108 0.06 -17.31 -14.41
CA ALA A 108 -0.05 -18.53 -15.22
C ALA A 108 1.17 -18.70 -16.14
N THR A 109 1.64 -17.61 -16.77
CA THR A 109 2.86 -17.63 -17.60
C THR A 109 4.11 -17.98 -16.78
N GLN A 110 4.32 -17.34 -15.62
CA GLN A 110 5.48 -17.63 -14.75
C GLN A 110 5.45 -19.06 -14.21
N ALA A 111 4.28 -19.59 -13.85
CA ALA A 111 4.15 -20.98 -13.41
C ALA A 111 4.48 -21.98 -14.52
N SER A 112 4.06 -21.70 -15.76
CA SER A 112 4.40 -22.53 -16.93
C SER A 112 5.89 -22.52 -17.24
N MET A 113 6.57 -21.37 -17.12
CA MET A 113 8.02 -21.28 -17.36
C MET A 113 8.83 -22.00 -16.27
N ALA A 114 8.44 -21.86 -15.00
CA ALA A 114 9.12 -22.52 -13.89
C ALA A 114 8.93 -24.05 -13.85
N ALA A 115 7.93 -24.58 -14.55
CA ALA A 115 7.73 -26.03 -14.70
C ALA A 115 8.52 -26.62 -15.89
N ALA A 116 9.04 -25.78 -16.77
CA ALA A 116 9.80 -26.16 -17.96
C ALA A 116 11.33 -26.12 -17.76
N THR A 117 11.79 -25.80 -16.54
CA THR A 117 13.19 -25.73 -16.09
C THR A 117 13.43 -26.71 -14.97
#